data_AF-A0A2M7SSH7-F1
#
_entry.id   AF-A0A2M7SSH7-F1
#
_cell.length_a   1.000
_cell.length_b   1.000
_cell.length_c   1.000
_cell.angle_alpha   90.00
_cell.angle_beta   90.00
_cell.angle_gamma   90.00
#
_symmetry.space_group_name_H-M   'P 1'
#
loop_
_entity.id
_entity.type
_entity.pdbx_description
1 polymer ?
#
loop_
_entity_poly.entity_id
_entity_poly.type
_entity_poly.pdbx_seq_one_letter_code
_entity_poly.pdbx_strand_id
1 'polypeptide(L)'
;REARKMDRAGMDVDQIVRYLEGKRARTRIILTLDTLEYAKMSGRVGALSAALASLLNVKPIAVLKDGVVEMAEKVRTRKAAIERVVEMAKTEFGD
;
A
#
# COMPACT_ATOMS: atom_id res chain seq x y z
N ARG A 1 15.50 -0.62 8.26
CA ARG A 1 16.82 -0.13 7.79
C ARG A 1 17.17 1.24 8.39
N GLU A 2 16.27 2.23 8.29
CA GLU A 2 16.55 3.61 8.71
C GLU A 2 16.80 3.77 10.22
N ALA A 3 15.93 3.19 11.06
CA ALA A 3 16.11 3.17 12.51
C ALA A 3 17.51 2.70 12.94
N ARG A 4 17.98 1.58 12.37
CA ARG A 4 19.31 1.03 12.62
C ARG A 4 20.45 1.96 12.20
N LYS A 5 20.28 2.76 11.13
CA LYS A 5 21.30 3.73 10.71
C LYS A 5 21.38 4.88 11.72
N MET A 6 20.24 5.37 12.18
CA MET A 6 20.14 6.48 13.14
C MET A 6 20.66 6.07 14.51
N ASP A 7 20.32 4.87 14.96
CA ASP A 7 20.85 4.24 16.18
C ASP A 7 22.40 4.15 16.12
N ARG A 8 22.95 3.64 15.02
CA ARG A 8 24.42 3.62 14.80
C ARG A 8 25.06 5.00 14.69
N ALA A 9 24.28 6.03 14.38
CA ALA A 9 24.71 7.43 14.38
C ALA A 9 24.58 8.09 15.77
N GLY A 10 24.19 7.33 16.80
CA GLY A 10 24.08 7.80 18.18
C GLY A 10 22.81 8.58 18.48
N MET A 11 21.77 8.48 17.63
CA MET A 11 20.49 9.14 17.89
C MET A 11 19.71 8.39 18.96
N ASP A 12 19.06 9.13 19.85
CA ASP A 12 18.21 8.57 20.89
C ASP A 12 16.90 7.99 20.31
N VAL A 13 16.29 7.04 21.03
CA VAL A 13 15.05 6.36 20.64
C VAL A 13 13.93 7.35 20.32
N ASP A 14 13.75 8.41 21.11
CA ASP A 14 12.67 9.37 20.87
C ASP A 14 12.87 10.14 19.57
N GLN A 15 14.12 10.43 19.22
CA GLN A 15 14.48 11.09 17.96
C GLN A 15 14.20 10.16 16.77
N ILE A 16 14.53 8.88 16.92
CA ILE A 16 14.29 7.85 15.90
C ILE A 16 12.78 7.68 15.69
N VAL A 17 12.00 7.54 16.76
CA VAL A 17 10.54 7.39 16.68
C VAL A 17 9.92 8.59 15.99
N ARG A 18 10.23 9.82 16.42
CA ARG A 18 9.69 11.05 15.83
C ARG A 18 10.01 11.16 14.33
N TYR A 19 11.23 10.81 13.94
CA TYR A 19 11.62 10.77 12.52
C TYR A 19 10.79 9.74 11.74
N LEU A 20 10.64 8.52 12.27
CA LEU A 20 9.88 7.46 11.62
C LEU A 20 8.39 7.79 11.49
N GLU A 21 7.81 8.46 12.48
CA GLU A 21 6.42 8.93 12.41
C GLU A 21 6.23 9.96 11.30
N GLY A 22 7.14 10.95 11.21
CA GLY A 22 7.13 11.92 10.12
C GLY A 22 7.30 11.24 8.75
N LYS A 23 8.15 10.21 8.67
CA LYS A 23 8.33 9.42 7.45
C LYS A 23 7.08 8.60 7.11
N ARG A 24 6.44 7.97 8.10
CA ARG A 24 5.21 7.20 7.96
C ARG A 24 4.10 8.07 7.36
N ALA A 25 3.94 9.30 7.84
CA ALA A 25 2.92 10.23 7.36
C ALA A 25 3.03 10.59 5.88
N ARG A 26 4.24 10.54 5.30
CA ARG A 26 4.50 10.84 3.87
C ARG A 26 4.73 9.59 3.02
N THR A 27 4.64 8.41 3.61
CA THR A 27 4.80 7.15 2.88
C THR A 27 3.46 6.71 2.33
N ARG A 28 3.36 6.50 1.02
CA ARG A 28 2.18 5.90 0.38
C ARG A 28 2.53 4.55 -0.21
N ILE A 29 1.55 3.65 -0.19
CA ILE A 29 1.64 2.32 -0.80
C ILE A 29 0.44 2.18 -1.72
N ILE A 30 0.73 1.95 -3.00
CA ILE A 30 -0.24 1.60 -4.02
C ILE A 30 0.16 0.22 -4.52
N LEU A 31 -0.77 -0.73 -4.54
CA LEU A 31 -0.50 -2.12 -4.90
C LEU A 31 -1.60 -2.69 -5.79
N THR A 32 -1.25 -3.72 -6.55
CA THR A 32 -2.22 -4.56 -7.25
C THR A 32 -1.97 -6.01 -6.88
N LEU A 33 -3.03 -6.82 -6.90
CA LEU A 33 -2.97 -8.26 -6.63
C LEU A 33 -3.46 -9.05 -7.84
N ASP A 34 -2.98 -10.29 -7.99
CA ASP A 34 -3.50 -11.19 -9.03
C ASP A 34 -4.85 -11.81 -8.64
N THR A 35 -5.05 -12.02 -7.34
CA THR A 35 -6.27 -12.53 -6.71
C THR A 35 -6.36 -12.00 -5.27
N LEU A 36 -7.57 -11.91 -4.72
CA LEU A 36 -7.79 -11.60 -3.29
C LEU A 36 -7.73 -12.82 -2.37
N GLU A 37 -7.56 -14.03 -2.92
CA GLU A 37 -7.55 -15.27 -2.14
C GLU A 37 -6.54 -15.22 -0.98
N TYR A 38 -5.30 -14.81 -1.24
CA TYR A 38 -4.27 -14.72 -0.20
C TYR A 38 -4.53 -13.58 0.81
N ALA A 39 -5.12 -12.47 0.35
CA ALA A 39 -5.55 -11.41 1.24
C ALA A 39 -6.68 -11.90 2.18
N LYS A 40 -7.57 -12.78 1.67
CA LYS A 40 -8.63 -13.42 2.44
C LYS A 40 -8.06 -14.42 3.45
N MET A 41 -7.19 -15.33 3.02
CA MET A 41 -6.55 -16.33 3.89
C MET A 41 -5.78 -15.67 5.03
N SER A 42 -5.14 -14.54 4.76
CA SER A 42 -4.41 -13.77 5.77
C SER A 42 -5.32 -12.89 6.64
N GLY A 43 -6.62 -12.74 6.35
CA GLY A 43 -7.53 -11.88 7.10
C GLY A 43 -7.40 -10.38 6.77
N ARG A 44 -6.56 -10.02 5.79
CA ARG A 44 -6.37 -8.63 5.33
C ARG A 44 -7.46 -8.20 4.34
N VAL A 45 -8.35 -9.10 3.93
CA VAL A 45 -9.46 -8.81 3.03
C VAL A 45 -10.62 -8.07 3.70
N GLY A 46 -10.72 -8.05 5.03
CA GLY A 46 -11.78 -7.30 5.73
C GLY A 46 -11.83 -5.83 5.30
N ALA A 47 -10.66 -5.24 5.08
CA ALA A 47 -10.50 -3.89 4.56
C ALA A 47 -10.85 -3.74 3.05
N LEU A 48 -10.91 -4.85 2.31
CA LEU A 48 -11.26 -4.93 0.87
C LEU A 48 -12.62 -5.62 0.62
N SER A 49 -13.40 -5.87 1.67
CA SER A 49 -14.53 -6.81 1.70
C SER A 49 -15.64 -6.49 0.69
N ALA A 50 -15.91 -5.21 0.44
CA ALA A 50 -16.90 -4.77 -0.55
C ALA A 50 -16.58 -5.21 -1.99
N ALA A 51 -15.31 -5.52 -2.30
CA ALA A 51 -14.93 -5.93 -3.65
C ALA A 51 -15.18 -7.42 -3.92
N LEU A 52 -15.17 -8.30 -2.91
CA LEU A 52 -15.24 -9.77 -3.10
C LEU A 52 -16.42 -10.24 -3.96
N ALA A 53 -17.60 -9.61 -3.83
CA ALA A 53 -18.79 -9.96 -4.60
C ALA A 53 -18.70 -9.59 -6.10
N SER A 54 -17.78 -8.69 -6.47
CA SER A 54 -17.69 -8.06 -7.80
C SER A 54 -16.39 -8.40 -8.55
N LEU A 55 -15.55 -9.27 -7.99
CA LEU A 55 -14.17 -9.49 -8.46
C LEU A 55 -14.00 -10.59 -9.51
N LEU A 56 -15.08 -11.12 -10.09
CA LEU A 56 -14.95 -12.06 -11.20
C LEU A 56 -14.17 -11.39 -12.36
N ASN A 57 -13.00 -11.95 -12.69
CA ASN A 57 -12.15 -11.55 -13.83
C ASN A 57 -11.59 -10.11 -13.80
N VAL A 58 -11.28 -9.58 -12.61
CA VAL A 58 -10.59 -8.29 -12.48
C VAL A 58 -9.41 -8.38 -11.51
N LYS A 59 -8.44 -7.50 -11.73
CA LYS A 59 -7.25 -7.24 -10.93
C LYS A 59 -7.53 -6.03 -10.02
N PRO A 60 -7.58 -6.25 -8.70
CA PRO A 60 -7.80 -5.17 -7.75
C PRO A 60 -6.55 -4.30 -7.60
N ILE A 61 -6.76 -2.99 -7.55
CA ILE A 61 -5.78 -2.00 -7.13
C ILE A 61 -6.22 -1.47 -5.77
N ALA A 62 -5.29 -1.42 -4.82
CA ALA A 62 -5.53 -1.02 -3.45
C ALA A 62 -4.46 -0.03 -2.97
N VAL A 63 -4.82 0.76 -1.97
CA VAL A 63 -3.93 1.73 -1.32
C VAL A 63 -3.88 1.48 0.18
N LEU A 64 -2.74 1.75 0.81
CA LEU A 64 -2.64 1.77 2.27
C LEU A 64 -2.92 3.19 2.77
N LYS A 65 -4.04 3.35 3.49
CA LYS A 65 -4.45 4.60 4.11
C LYS A 65 -4.62 4.37 5.61
N ASP A 66 -3.91 5.15 6.42
CA ASP A 66 -3.99 5.10 7.89
C ASP A 66 -3.81 3.69 8.49
N GLY A 67 -2.98 2.86 7.86
CA GLY A 67 -2.72 1.48 8.28
C GLY A 67 -3.74 0.45 7.79
N VAL A 68 -4.74 0.86 7.02
CA VAL A 68 -5.81 0.04 6.47
C VAL A 68 -5.66 -0.06 4.96
N VAL A 69 -5.83 -1.26 4.40
CA VAL A 69 -5.74 -1.49 2.96
C VAL A 69 -7.11 -1.27 2.34
N GLU A 70 -7.27 -0.21 1.56
CA GLU A 70 -8.54 0.15 0.94
C GLU A 70 -8.53 -0.15 -0.57
N MET A 71 -9.68 -0.58 -1.10
CA MET A 71 -9.86 -0.79 -2.54
C MET A 71 -9.92 0.57 -3.23
N ALA A 72 -9.04 0.79 -4.20
CA ALA A 72 -9.05 2.00 -5.02
C ALA A 72 -9.76 1.75 -6.36
N GLU A 73 -9.30 0.77 -7.13
CA GLU A 73 -9.78 0.52 -8.50
C GLU A 73 -9.82 -0.98 -8.84
N LYS A 74 -10.46 -1.29 -9.97
CA LYS A 74 -10.52 -2.65 -10.54
C LYS A 74 -10.30 -2.57 -12.05
N VAL A 75 -9.33 -3.32 -12.57
CA VAL A 75 -9.04 -3.39 -14.01
C VAL A 75 -9.01 -4.82 -14.48
N ARG A 76 -9.10 -5.09 -15.80
CA ARG A 76 -9.27 -6.48 -16.28
C ARG A 76 -7.98 -7.26 -16.43
N THR A 77 -6.87 -6.58 -16.75
CA THR A 77 -5.61 -7.24 -17.10
C THR A 77 -4.50 -6.83 -16.16
N ARG A 78 -3.51 -7.71 -15.99
CA ARG A 78 -2.32 -7.44 -15.17
C ARG A 78 -1.51 -6.25 -15.73
N LYS A 79 -1.42 -6.14 -17.06
CA LYS A 79 -0.75 -5.01 -17.72
C LYS A 79 -1.40 -3.68 -17.35
N ALA A 80 -2.73 -3.58 -17.51
CA ALA A 80 -3.48 -2.38 -17.16
C ALA A 80 -3.34 -2.04 -15.66
N ALA A 81 -3.29 -3.05 -14.79
CA ALA A 81 -3.12 -2.84 -13.36
C ALA A 81 -1.77 -2.21 -13.02
N ILE A 82 -0.69 -2.72 -13.62
CA ILE A 82 0.66 -2.18 -13.42
C ILE A 82 0.75 -0.76 -13.98
N GLU A 83 0.25 -0.52 -15.20
CA GLU A 83 0.22 0.81 -15.80
C GLU A 83 -0.53 1.81 -14.92
N ARG A 84 -1.70 1.41 -14.40
CA ARG A 84 -2.50 2.26 -13.52
C ARG A 84 -1.83 2.52 -12.17
N VAL A 85 -1.18 1.53 -11.57
CA VAL A 85 -0.40 1.73 -10.33
C VAL A 85 0.71 2.77 -10.55
N VAL A 86 1.41 2.72 -11.68
CA VAL A 86 2.45 3.70 -12.02
C VAL A 86 1.85 5.09 -12.22
N GLU A 87 0.72 5.19 -12.91
CA GLU A 87 0.02 6.47 -13.12
C GLU A 87 -0.43 7.08 -11.79
N MET A 88 -1.07 6.30 -10.91
CA MET A 88 -1.47 6.76 -9.58
C MET A 88 -0.27 7.22 -8.76
N ALA A 89 0.87 6.52 -8.86
CA ALA A 89 2.10 6.93 -8.18
C ALA A 89 2.60 8.29 -8.69
N LYS A 90 2.59 8.53 -10.01
CA LYS A 90 2.97 9.84 -10.58
C LYS A 90 2.06 10.96 -10.10
N THR A 91 0.75 10.71 -10.03
CA THR A 91 -0.20 11.71 -9.53
C THR A 91 0.02 12.03 -8.05
N GLU A 92 0.26 11.01 -7.22
CA GLU A 92 0.42 11.19 -5.77
C GLU A 92 1.77 11.84 -5.40
N PHE A 93 2.83 11.54 -6.14
CA PHE A 93 4.19 12.00 -5.82
C PHE A 93 4.71 13.15 -6.70
N GLY A 94 4.01 13.50 -7.78
CA GLY A 94 4.51 14.41 -8.82
C GLY A 94 5.60 13.74 -9.69
N ASP A 95 5.77 14.20 -10.93
CA ASP A 95 6.95 13.88 -11.75
C ASP A 95 8.20 14.57 -11.20
#